data_AF-A0A941ES02-F1
#
_entry.id   AF-A0A941ES02-F1
#
_cell.length_a   1.000
_cell.length_b   1.000
_cell.length_c   1.000
_cell.angle_alpha   90.00
_cell.angle_beta   90.00
_cell.angle_gamma   90.00
#
_symmetry.space_group_name_H-M   'P 1'
#
loop_
_entity.id
_entity.type
_entity.pdbx_description
1 polymer ?
#
loop_
_entity_poly.entity_id
_entity_poly.type
_entity_poly.pdbx_seq_one_letter_code
_entity_poly.pdbx_strand_id
1 'polypeptide(L)' 'LDRDGVGRLVQLATREGRAARPALKLGVCGEHGGDPESVQFFHQVGLDYVSCSPFRVPVARLEAARAAVRDPRT' A
#
# COMPACT_ATOMS: atom_id res chain seq x y z
N LEU A 1 -7.12 3.94 7.26
CA LEU A 1 -5.83 3.88 8.01
C LEU A 1 -5.55 5.26 8.60
N ASP A 2 -5.11 5.36 9.85
CA ASP A 2 -4.53 6.58 10.40
C ASP A 2 -3.21 6.92 9.67
N ARG A 3 -3.22 7.98 8.86
CA ARG A 3 -2.08 8.35 8.01
C ARG A 3 -0.96 9.06 8.77
N ASP A 4 -1.30 9.82 9.81
CA ASP A 4 -0.34 10.68 10.52
C ASP A 4 0.45 9.89 11.57
N GLY A 5 -0.20 8.92 12.23
CA GLY A 5 0.47 8.00 13.15
C GLY A 5 0.99 6.75 12.43
N VAL A 6 0.11 5.78 12.19
CA VAL A 6 0.50 4.47 11.63
C VAL A 6 1.09 4.62 10.22
N GLY A 7 0.50 5.48 9.37
CA GLY A 7 0.99 5.73 8.02
C GLY A 7 2.43 6.25 8.00
N ARG A 8 2.81 7.13 8.94
CA ARG A 8 4.19 7.61 9.09
C ARG A 8 5.17 6.47 9.38
N LEU A 9 4.78 5.50 10.21
CA LEU A 9 5.60 4.31 10.49
C LEU A 9 5.75 3.43 9.25
N VAL A 10 4.68 3.24 8.47
CA VAL A 10 4.73 2.48 7.21
C VAL A 10 5.68 3.13 6.19
N GLN A 11 5.65 4.46 6.07
CA GLN A 11 6.57 5.21 5.21
C GLN A 11 8.03 5.08 5.66
N LEU A 12 8.29 5.23 6.97
CA LEU A 12 9.62 5.08 7.56
C LEU A 12 10.19 3.68 7.27
N ALA A 13 9.42 2.63 7.60
CA ALA A 13 9.83 1.25 7.40
C ALA A 13 10.08 0.93 5.91
N THR A 14 9.24 1.45 5.01
CA THR A 14 9.40 1.24 3.57
C THR A 14 10.69 1.87 3.06
N ARG A 15 10.98 3.11 3.46
CA ARG A 15 12.20 3.83 3.07
C ARG A 15 13.45 3.16 3.65
N GLU A 16 13.48 2.91 4.95
CA GLU A 16 14.67 2.35 5.62
C GLU A 16 14.93 0.91 5.19
N GLY A 17 13.87 0.09 5.06
CA GLY A 17 13.99 -1.28 4.59
C GLY A 17 14.59 -1.35 3.18
N ARG A 18 14.18 -0.46 2.27
CA ARG A 18 14.74 -0.40 0.91
C ARG A 18 16.12 0.27 0.84
N ALA A 19 16.43 1.20 1.74
CA ALA A 19 17.79 1.73 1.87
C ALA A 19 18.79 0.63 2.28
N ALA A 20 18.40 -0.26 3.19
CA ALA A 20 19.22 -1.41 3.59
C ALA A 20 19.23 -2.55 2.55
N ARG A 21 18.10 -2.79 1.87
CA ARG A 21 17.96 -3.82 0.83
C ARG A 21 17.10 -3.30 -0.33
N PRO A 22 17.71 -2.81 -1.43
CA PRO A 22 16.98 -2.14 -2.52
C PRO A 22 15.85 -2.98 -3.15
N ALA A 23 16.02 -4.30 -3.24
CA ALA A 23 15.03 -5.22 -3.79
C ALA A 23 14.09 -5.83 -2.72
N LEU A 24 13.97 -5.21 -1.53
CA LEU A 24 13.06 -5.68 -0.49
C LEU A 24 11.60 -5.55 -0.96
N LYS A 25 10.91 -6.69 -1.01
CA LYS A 25 9.48 -6.77 -1.29
C LYS A 25 8.69 -6.47 -0.02
N LEU A 26 7.75 -5.55 -0.14
CA LEU A 26 6.95 -5.06 0.98
C LEU A 26 5.47 -5.14 0.62
N GLY A 27 4.67 -5.62 1.56
CA GLY A 27 3.23 -5.60 1.42
C GLY A 27 2.55 -5.44 2.76
N VAL A 28 1.23 -5.36 2.72
CA VAL A 28 0.38 -5.18 3.91
C VAL A 28 -0.72 -6.24 3.93
N CYS A 29 -1.06 -6.72 5.11
CA CYS A 29 -2.17 -7.62 5.36
C CYS A 29 -3.13 -7.03 6.40
N GLY A 30 -4.32 -7.60 6.49
CA GLY A 30 -5.37 -7.18 7.42
C GLY A 30 -6.43 -6.34 6.73
N GLU A 31 -7.32 -5.75 7.53
CA GLU A 31 -8.53 -5.10 7.02
C GLU A 31 -8.24 -3.92 6.07
N HIS A 32 -7.22 -3.14 6.41
CA HIS A 32 -6.75 -2.01 5.61
C HIS A 32 -6.28 -2.41 4.20
N GLY A 33 -5.90 -3.68 3.99
CA GLY A 33 -5.51 -4.17 2.66
C GLY A 33 -6.66 -4.23 1.65
N GLY A 34 -7.92 -4.14 2.12
CA GLY A 34 -9.12 -4.09 1.29
C GLY A 34 -9.93 -2.80 1.48
N ASP A 35 -9.36 -1.79 2.14
CA ASP A 35 -9.97 -0.47 2.33
C ASP A 35 -9.52 0.49 1.23
N PRO A 36 -10.44 1.11 0.46
CA PRO A 36 -10.08 1.94 -0.70
C PRO A 36 -9.03 3.02 -0.44
N GLU A 37 -9.23 3.84 0.59
CA GLU A 37 -8.31 4.95 0.90
C GLU A 37 -6.96 4.45 1.39
N SER A 38 -6.96 3.34 2.12
CA SER A 38 -5.72 2.70 2.58
C SER A 38 -4.95 2.07 1.42
N VAL A 39 -5.61 1.39 0.48
CA VAL A 39 -4.95 0.82 -0.71
C VAL A 39 -4.27 1.90 -1.54
N GLN A 40 -4.92 3.04 -1.74
CA GLN A 40 -4.33 4.19 -2.44
C GLN A 40 -3.12 4.75 -1.68
N PHE A 41 -3.20 4.84 -0.35
CA PHE A 41 -2.05 5.25 0.47
C PHE A 41 -0.87 4.28 0.32
N PHE A 42 -1.12 2.97 0.40
CA PHE A 42 -0.05 1.97 0.27
C PHE A 42 0.61 2.00 -1.11
N HIS A 43 -0.14 2.27 -2.17
CA HIS A 43 0.42 2.55 -3.50
C HIS A 43 1.34 3.78 -3.49
N GLN A 44 0.89 4.90 -2.89
CA GLN A 44 1.69 6.12 -2.81
C GLN A 44 3.02 5.93 -2.06
N VAL A 45 2.99 5.17 -0.96
CA VAL A 45 4.18 4.78 -0.18
C VAL A 45 5.09 3.83 -0.97
N GLY A 46 4.55 3.14 -1.97
CA GLY A 46 5.28 2.27 -2.87
C GLY A 46 5.36 0.82 -2.40
N LEU A 47 4.35 0.31 -1.67
CA LEU A 47 4.26 -1.13 -1.38
C LEU A 47 4.07 -1.93 -2.67
N ASP A 48 4.61 -3.15 -2.69
CA ASP A 48 4.54 -4.06 -3.83
C ASP A 48 3.18 -4.77 -3.93
N TYR A 49 2.51 -5.03 -2.80
CA TYR A 49 1.22 -5.72 -2.78
C TYR A 49 0.36 -5.39 -1.55
N VAL A 50 -0.93 -5.66 -1.69
CA VAL A 50 -1.91 -5.68 -0.57
C VAL A 50 -2.51 -7.08 -0.46
N SER A 51 -2.84 -7.49 0.76
CA SER A 51 -3.49 -8.76 1.06
C SER A 51 -4.73 -8.52 1.90
N CYS A 52 -5.87 -9.04 1.46
CA CYS A 52 -7.18 -8.84 2.10
C CYS A 52 -8.04 -10.10 2.00
N SER A 53 -9.18 -10.10 2.70
CA SER A 53 -10.12 -11.23 2.65
C SER A 53 -10.63 -11.47 1.23
N PRO A 54 -10.99 -12.72 0.85
CA PRO A 54 -11.35 -13.06 -0.53
C PRO A 54 -12.42 -12.14 -1.14
N PHE A 55 -13.44 -11.79 -0.36
CA PHE A 55 -14.53 -10.92 -0.82
C PHE A 55 -14.12 -9.46 -1.05
N ARG A 56 -13.00 -9.00 -0.46
CA ARG A 56 -12.46 -7.65 -0.67
C ARG A 56 -11.44 -7.58 -1.82
N VAL A 57 -11.03 -8.72 -2.38
CA VAL A 57 -10.09 -8.76 -3.51
C VAL A 57 -10.56 -7.92 -4.71
N PRO A 58 -11.83 -7.96 -5.15
CA PRO A 58 -12.29 -7.12 -6.25
C PRO A 58 -12.14 -5.62 -5.96
N VAL A 59 -12.46 -5.19 -4.72
CA VAL A 59 -12.32 -3.80 -4.27
C VAL A 59 -10.85 -3.39 -4.26
N ALA A 60 -9.97 -4.21 -3.66
CA ALA A 60 -8.54 -3.94 -3.61
C ALA A 60 -7.93 -3.81 -5.01
N ARG A 61 -8.33 -4.66 -5.97
CA ARG A 61 -7.88 -4.58 -7.36
C ARG A 61 -8.35 -3.31 -8.07
N LEU A 62 -9.62 -2.94 -7.91
CA LEU A 62 -10.17 -1.72 -8.51
C LEU A 62 -9.45 -0.48 -7.97
N GLU A 63 -9.22 -0.41 -6.67
CA GLU A 63 -8.60 0.75 -6.03
C GLU A 63 -7.10 0.83 -6.28
N ALA A 64 -6.40 -0.31 -6.39
CA ALA A 64 -5.01 -0.34 -6.84
C ALA A 64 -4.88 0.18 -8.29
N ALA A 65 -5.81 -0.20 -9.18
CA ALA A 65 -5.83 0.30 -10.56
C ALA A 65 -6.15 1.80 -10.61
N ARG A 66 -7.13 2.28 -9.82
CA ARG A 66 -7.44 3.71 -9.71
C ARG A 66 -6.26 4.51 -9.18
N ALA A 67 -5.53 3.98 -8.19
CA ALA A 67 -4.33 4.60 -7.66
C ALA A 67 -3.26 4.73 -8.75
N ALA A 68 -2.97 3.66 -9.48
CA ALA A 68 -2.01 3.66 -10.58
C ALA A 68 -2.39 4.65 -11.69
N VAL A 69 -3.64 4.65 -12.17
CA VAL A 69 -4.08 5.59 -13.24
C VAL A 69 -3.97 7.06 -12.82
N ARG A 70 -4.06 7.36 -11.52
CA ARG A 70 -3.95 8.73 -10.99
C ARG A 70 -2.52 9.10 -10.60
N ASP A 71 -1.59 8.15 -10.54
CA ASP A 71 -0.22 8.41 -10.13
C ASP A 71 0.57 8.91 -11.36
N PRO A 72 1.07 10.15 -11.35
CA PRO A 72 1.87 10.68 -12.46
C PRO A 72 3.26 10.02 -12.59
N ARG A 73 3.63 9.13 -11.66
CA ARG A 73 4.92 8.42 -11.63
C ARG A 73 4.89 7.06 -12.34
N THR A 74 3.70 6.57 -12.71
CA THR A 74 3.50 5.37 -13.54
C THR A 74 3.23 5.76 -14.98
#